data_AF-A0A351BCR0-F1
#
_entry.id   AF-A0A351BCR0-F1
#
_cell.length_a   1.000
_cell.length_b   1.000
_cell.length_c   1.000
_cell.angle_alpha   90.00
_cell.angle_beta   90.00
_cell.angle_gamma   90.00
#
_symmetry.space_group_name_H-M   'P 1'
#
loop_
_entity.id
_entity.type
_entity.pdbx_description
1 polymer ?
#
loop_
_entity_poly.entity_id
_entity_poly.type
_entity_poly.pdbx_seq_one_letter_code
_entity_poly.pdbx_strand_id
1 'polypeptide(L)'
;MTTHPEQPPAGLAQHPLRQLLNDSFHARPTPALRAPALVSHLVFTHEPASLAGESERLEQAAGDAGMSRLSGSDNAALFAGAGLLLRWERHTEFSSYTVFSSPAGADPIAPTTSAIDLLPRECLQAVPGQLIVATHVELRTIAEVAPQSITAELSPTGRQMIAAQVADQAAWVFTDFMLDQGATRFLVIDASLTPRQAGRTVQRLLEIETYRLLALLALPVATDVGGWMRQAEEELATMVDHIGEANSPADESHVLGELTRLAAKVEHSLARTNFRFAAARAYHELVMQRI
;
A
#
# COMPACT_ATOMS: atom_id res chain seq x y z
N MET A 1 17.72 -10.12 -18.73
CA MET A 1 18.98 -9.47 -19.13
C MET A 1 20.02 -9.83 -18.10
N THR A 2 21.00 -10.66 -18.46
CA THR A 2 22.18 -10.93 -17.63
C THR A 2 23.00 -9.65 -17.54
N THR A 3 22.99 -8.98 -16.39
CA THR A 3 23.83 -7.82 -16.12
C THR A 3 25.28 -8.30 -16.02
N HIS A 4 26.08 -8.01 -17.04
CA HIS A 4 27.53 -8.13 -16.91
C HIS A 4 28.02 -7.14 -15.85
N PRO A 5 28.95 -7.54 -14.97
CA PRO A 5 29.57 -6.60 -14.04
C PRO A 5 30.24 -5.50 -14.86
N GLU A 6 29.73 -4.27 -14.71
CA GLU A 6 30.32 -3.10 -15.35
C GLU A 6 31.75 -2.95 -14.84
N GLN A 7 32.74 -3.09 -15.73
CA GLN A 7 34.13 -2.88 -15.32
C GLN A 7 34.29 -1.40 -14.91
N PRO A 8 34.92 -1.13 -13.75
CA PRO A 8 35.20 0.24 -13.35
C PRO A 8 35.91 1.00 -14.47
N PRO A 9 35.69 2.33 -14.59
CA PRO A 9 36.62 3.17 -15.33
C PRO A 9 38.04 2.88 -14.84
N ALA A 10 38.94 2.59 -15.78
CA ALA A 10 40.23 1.99 -15.48
C ALA A 10 41.02 2.81 -14.44
N GLY A 11 41.51 2.13 -13.39
CA GLY A 11 42.39 2.71 -12.38
C GLY A 11 41.71 3.27 -11.12
N LEU A 12 40.39 3.17 -10.99
CA LEU A 12 39.67 3.63 -9.78
C LEU A 12 39.31 2.47 -8.85
N ALA A 13 39.67 2.59 -7.57
CA ALA A 13 39.19 1.69 -6.53
C ALA A 13 37.70 1.93 -6.28
N GLN A 14 36.86 0.91 -6.45
CA GLN A 14 35.43 0.99 -6.16
C GLN A 14 35.11 0.61 -4.72
N HIS A 15 34.11 1.27 -4.14
CA HIS A 15 33.55 0.85 -2.86
C HIS A 15 32.89 -0.54 -2.99
N PRO A 16 33.13 -1.51 -2.09
CA PRO A 16 32.62 -2.88 -2.22
C PRO A 16 31.10 -2.99 -2.37
N LEU A 17 30.34 -2.07 -1.75
CA LEU A 17 28.88 -2.05 -1.81
C LEU A 17 28.30 -1.31 -3.03
N ARG A 18 29.12 -0.73 -3.91
CA ARG A 18 28.64 0.14 -5.01
C ARG A 18 27.59 -0.57 -5.88
N GLN A 19 27.89 -1.78 -6.33
CA GLN A 19 27.00 -2.54 -7.19
C GLN A 19 25.73 -2.97 -6.43
N LEU A 20 25.89 -3.49 -5.21
CA LEU A 20 24.77 -3.92 -4.37
C LEU A 20 23.77 -2.78 -4.11
N LEU A 21 24.25 -1.58 -3.79
CA LEU A 21 23.41 -0.41 -3.54
C LEU A 21 22.71 0.07 -4.81
N ASN A 22 23.42 0.06 -5.96
CA ASN A 22 22.84 0.39 -7.25
C ASN A 22 21.72 -0.59 -7.64
N ASP A 23 21.99 -1.88 -7.53
CA ASP A 23 21.02 -2.93 -7.87
C ASP A 23 19.83 -2.92 -6.92
N SER A 24 20.04 -2.61 -5.64
CA SER A 24 18.97 -2.45 -4.65
C SER A 24 17.99 -1.33 -5.03
N PHE A 25 18.49 -0.23 -5.59
CA PHE A 25 17.63 0.86 -6.08
C PHE A 25 16.80 0.45 -7.30
N HIS A 26 17.37 -0.38 -8.17
CA HIS A 26 16.72 -0.85 -9.40
C HIS A 26 15.93 -2.15 -9.26
N ALA A 27 15.88 -2.75 -8.07
CA ALA A 27 15.27 -4.06 -7.83
C ALA A 27 13.74 -4.11 -8.01
N ARG A 28 13.06 -2.96 -8.11
CA ARG A 28 11.59 -2.83 -8.19
C ARG A 28 11.12 -2.06 -9.43
N PRO A 29 11.42 -2.53 -10.65
CA PRO A 29 10.97 -1.84 -11.85
C PRO A 29 9.45 -1.97 -12.02
N THR A 30 8.76 -0.85 -12.23
CA THR A 30 7.35 -0.85 -12.61
C THR A 30 7.19 -1.40 -14.04
N PRO A 31 6.35 -2.42 -14.27
CA PRO A 31 6.08 -2.91 -15.62
C PRO A 31 5.50 -1.80 -16.51
N ALA A 32 5.94 -1.75 -17.77
CA ALA A 32 5.30 -0.90 -18.77
C ALA A 32 3.94 -1.50 -19.16
N LEU A 33 2.91 -0.66 -19.26
CA LEU A 33 1.54 -1.10 -19.56
C LEU A 33 1.08 -0.51 -20.89
N ARG A 34 0.21 -1.23 -21.59
CA ARG A 34 -0.49 -0.73 -22.78
C ARG A 34 -1.96 -1.04 -22.60
N ALA A 35 -2.81 -0.07 -22.92
CA ALA A 35 -4.25 -0.32 -22.98
C ALA A 35 -4.59 -1.27 -24.16
N PRO A 36 -5.59 -2.14 -24.03
CA PRO A 36 -6.32 -2.44 -22.80
C PRO A 36 -5.46 -3.27 -21.82
N ALA A 37 -5.57 -3.00 -20.52
CA ALA A 37 -4.94 -3.80 -19.48
C ALA A 37 -5.80 -3.88 -18.22
N LEU A 38 -5.71 -5.02 -17.53
CA LEU A 38 -6.28 -5.21 -16.20
C LEU A 38 -5.14 -5.34 -15.20
N VAL A 39 -5.30 -4.70 -14.05
CA VAL A 39 -4.38 -4.83 -12.92
C VAL A 39 -5.16 -5.16 -11.67
N SER A 40 -4.64 -6.06 -10.85
CA SER A 40 -5.19 -6.39 -9.54
C SER A 40 -4.08 -6.37 -8.52
N HIS A 41 -4.28 -5.63 -7.45
CA HIS A 41 -3.30 -5.38 -6.41
C HIS A 41 -3.88 -5.78 -5.07
N LEU A 42 -3.21 -6.71 -4.40
CA LEU A 42 -3.57 -7.19 -3.07
C LEU A 42 -2.44 -6.85 -2.10
N VAL A 43 -2.79 -6.36 -0.92
CA VAL A 43 -1.84 -6.07 0.16
C VAL A 43 -2.26 -6.81 1.41
N PHE A 44 -1.30 -7.53 1.99
CA PHE A 44 -1.51 -8.31 3.20
C PHE A 44 -0.59 -7.77 4.30
N THR A 45 -1.18 -7.38 5.43
CA THR A 45 -0.39 -7.08 6.64
C THR A 45 0.07 -8.38 7.27
N HIS A 46 1.30 -8.41 7.76
CA HIS A 46 1.88 -9.61 8.36
C HIS A 46 2.67 -9.25 9.61
N GLU A 47 2.89 -10.27 10.45
CA GLU A 47 3.84 -10.20 11.55
C GLU A 47 5.17 -10.84 11.12
N PRO A 48 6.33 -10.38 11.64
CA PRO A 48 7.63 -10.91 11.25
C PRO A 48 7.75 -12.43 11.32
N ALA A 49 7.08 -13.08 12.28
CA ALA A 49 7.07 -14.53 12.43
C ALA A 49 6.38 -15.28 11.27
N SER A 50 5.44 -14.64 10.58
CA SER A 50 4.66 -15.22 9.47
C SER A 50 5.34 -15.09 8.10
N LEU A 51 6.45 -14.34 8.03
CA LEU A 51 7.20 -14.06 6.81
C LEU A 51 8.16 -15.17 6.40
N ALA A 52 8.52 -16.07 7.33
CA ALA A 52 9.43 -17.17 7.03
C ALA A 52 8.84 -18.04 5.91
N GLY A 53 9.62 -18.26 4.85
CA GLY A 53 9.19 -19.09 3.74
C GLY A 53 8.24 -18.41 2.73
N GLU A 54 7.91 -17.12 2.86
CA GLU A 54 6.94 -16.45 1.95
C GLU A 54 7.40 -16.47 0.50
N SER A 55 8.67 -16.11 0.26
CA SER A 55 9.26 -16.09 -1.08
C SER A 55 9.32 -17.50 -1.66
N GLU A 56 9.75 -18.51 -0.89
CA GLU A 56 9.81 -19.90 -1.34
C GLU A 56 8.42 -20.46 -1.65
N ARG A 57 7.42 -20.18 -0.80
CA ARG A 57 6.02 -20.59 -1.04
C ARG A 57 5.46 -19.96 -2.30
N LEU A 58 5.74 -18.67 -2.52
CA LEU A 58 5.33 -17.98 -3.74
C LEU A 58 6.02 -18.56 -4.98
N GLU A 59 7.33 -18.81 -4.91
CA GLU A 59 8.09 -19.41 -6.01
C GLU A 59 7.51 -20.78 -6.40
N GLN A 60 7.21 -21.61 -5.40
CA GLN A 60 6.60 -22.92 -5.62
C GLN A 60 5.19 -22.78 -6.24
N ALA A 61 4.32 -21.96 -5.65
CA ALA A 61 2.97 -21.78 -6.15
C ALA A 61 2.93 -21.19 -7.57
N ALA A 62 3.83 -20.24 -7.86
CA ALA A 62 4.00 -19.67 -9.19
C ALA A 62 4.51 -20.72 -10.19
N GLY A 63 5.47 -21.57 -9.79
CA GLY A 63 5.96 -22.69 -10.59
C GLY A 63 4.87 -23.71 -10.92
N ASP A 64 4.08 -24.11 -9.91
CA ASP A 64 2.94 -25.03 -10.07
C ASP A 64 1.86 -24.43 -11.00
N ALA A 65 1.71 -23.11 -10.99
CA ALA A 65 0.86 -22.33 -11.88
C ALA A 65 1.44 -22.11 -13.30
N GLY A 66 2.61 -22.67 -13.61
CA GLY A 66 3.26 -22.52 -14.92
C GLY A 66 3.86 -21.13 -15.17
N MET A 67 4.11 -20.36 -14.11
CA MET A 67 4.82 -19.09 -14.18
C MET A 67 6.30 -19.27 -13.87
N SER A 68 7.14 -18.47 -14.53
CA SER A 68 8.60 -18.47 -14.32
C SER A 68 9.06 -17.12 -13.80
N ARG A 69 10.00 -17.13 -12.85
CA ARG A 69 10.62 -15.90 -12.33
C ARG A 69 11.47 -15.23 -13.41
N LEU A 70 11.19 -13.96 -13.67
CA LEU A 70 11.93 -13.11 -14.62
C LEU A 70 13.08 -12.36 -13.95
N SER A 71 12.85 -11.85 -12.74
CA SER A 71 13.79 -11.03 -11.98
C SER A 71 13.38 -10.93 -10.51
N GLY A 72 14.30 -10.53 -9.64
CA GLY A 72 13.97 -10.19 -8.25
C GLY A 72 15.15 -10.25 -7.30
N SER A 73 14.86 -9.93 -6.04
CA SER A 73 15.70 -10.09 -4.86
C SER A 73 14.91 -10.85 -3.78
N ASP A 74 15.41 -10.88 -2.55
CA ASP A 74 14.75 -11.56 -1.43
C ASP A 74 13.45 -10.87 -0.98
N ASN A 75 13.23 -9.61 -1.38
CA ASN A 75 12.07 -8.81 -0.99
C ASN A 75 11.23 -8.34 -2.19
N ALA A 76 11.57 -8.74 -3.40
CA ALA A 76 10.79 -8.41 -4.59
C ALA A 76 11.00 -9.46 -5.68
N ALA A 77 9.95 -9.84 -6.38
CA ALA A 77 10.05 -10.76 -7.51
C ALA A 77 9.03 -10.43 -8.58
N LEU A 78 9.40 -10.71 -9.83
CA LEU A 78 8.51 -10.63 -10.98
C LEU A 78 8.45 -12.01 -11.65
N PHE A 79 7.24 -12.54 -11.78
CA PHE A 79 6.94 -13.80 -12.44
C PHE A 79 6.14 -13.54 -13.71
N ALA A 80 6.29 -14.40 -14.71
CA ALA A 80 5.52 -14.35 -15.95
C ALA A 80 5.09 -15.75 -16.38
N GLY A 81 3.84 -15.85 -16.86
CA GLY A 81 3.28 -17.10 -17.36
C GLY A 81 1.81 -16.91 -17.74
N ALA A 82 1.30 -17.72 -18.66
CA ALA A 82 -0.10 -17.69 -19.09
C ALA A 82 -0.63 -16.30 -19.55
N GLY A 83 0.24 -15.43 -20.08
CA GLY A 83 -0.13 -14.06 -20.47
C GLY A 83 -0.27 -13.06 -19.32
N LEU A 84 0.13 -13.46 -18.11
CA LEU A 84 0.10 -12.64 -16.90
C LEU A 84 1.51 -12.29 -16.43
N LEU A 85 1.61 -11.16 -15.74
CA LEU A 85 2.74 -10.83 -14.89
C LEU A 85 2.27 -10.79 -13.44
N LEU A 86 2.99 -11.46 -12.54
CA LEU A 86 2.78 -11.36 -11.10
C LEU A 86 4.00 -10.71 -10.48
N ARG A 87 3.81 -9.55 -9.88
CA ARG A 87 4.84 -8.86 -9.11
C ARG A 87 4.54 -9.01 -7.62
N TRP A 88 5.53 -9.45 -6.86
CA TRP A 88 5.49 -9.51 -5.40
C TRP A 88 6.52 -8.56 -4.81
N GLU A 89 6.15 -7.84 -3.75
CA GLU A 89 7.07 -7.01 -2.97
C GLU A 89 6.78 -7.15 -1.49
N ARG A 90 7.82 -7.42 -0.70
CA ARG A 90 7.78 -7.51 0.75
C ARG A 90 8.31 -6.22 1.37
N HIS A 91 7.52 -5.67 2.27
CA HIS A 91 7.84 -4.54 3.12
C HIS A 91 7.86 -4.99 4.59
N THR A 92 8.21 -4.09 5.49
CA THR A 92 8.33 -4.40 6.92
C THR A 92 7.00 -4.79 7.56
N GLU A 93 5.89 -4.10 7.23
CA GLU A 93 4.57 -4.35 7.83
C GLU A 93 3.59 -5.09 6.89
N PHE A 94 3.92 -5.19 5.60
CA PHE A 94 3.01 -5.76 4.60
C PHE A 94 3.75 -6.36 3.41
N SER A 95 3.06 -7.22 2.68
CA SER A 95 3.49 -7.72 1.37
C SER A 95 2.43 -7.38 0.34
N SER A 96 2.87 -7.04 -0.87
CA SER A 96 1.99 -6.69 -1.98
C SER A 96 2.15 -7.66 -3.14
N TYR A 97 1.02 -7.99 -3.77
CA TYR A 97 0.92 -8.90 -4.91
C TYR A 97 0.15 -8.16 -6.00
N THR A 98 0.80 -7.90 -7.13
CA THR A 98 0.20 -7.18 -8.25
C THR A 98 0.19 -8.08 -9.48
N VAL A 99 -1.00 -8.43 -9.95
CA VAL A 99 -1.21 -9.14 -11.21
C VAL A 99 -1.50 -8.14 -12.31
N PHE A 100 -0.80 -8.28 -13.42
CA PHE A 100 -1.04 -7.52 -14.64
C PHE A 100 -1.45 -8.48 -15.75
N SER A 101 -2.51 -8.13 -16.46
CA SER A 101 -2.98 -8.83 -17.64
C SER A 101 -3.14 -7.84 -18.78
N SER A 102 -2.63 -8.21 -19.96
CA SER A 102 -2.98 -7.57 -21.22
C SER A 102 -3.91 -8.51 -21.97
N PRO A 103 -5.24 -8.33 -21.85
CA PRO A 103 -6.18 -9.19 -22.55
C PRO A 103 -5.88 -9.16 -24.06
N ALA A 104 -5.66 -10.34 -24.63
CA ALA A 104 -5.37 -10.49 -26.05
C ALA A 104 -6.70 -10.55 -26.83
N GLY A 105 -6.97 -9.53 -27.65
CA GLY A 105 -8.04 -9.58 -28.65
C GLY A 105 -9.19 -8.58 -28.47
N ALA A 106 -10.14 -8.65 -29.40
CA ALA A 106 -11.29 -7.75 -29.53
C ALA A 106 -12.51 -8.16 -28.69
N ASP A 107 -12.38 -9.20 -27.86
CA ASP A 107 -13.48 -9.64 -27.01
C ASP A 107 -13.69 -8.63 -25.88
N PRO A 108 -14.94 -8.17 -25.64
CA PRO A 108 -15.23 -7.23 -24.57
C PRO A 108 -14.80 -7.82 -23.24
N ILE A 109 -13.96 -7.10 -22.50
CA ILE A 109 -13.72 -7.40 -21.09
C ILE A 109 -15.07 -7.27 -20.39
N ALA A 110 -15.53 -8.35 -19.75
CA ALA A 110 -16.77 -8.27 -18.99
C ALA A 110 -16.60 -7.23 -17.86
N PRO A 111 -17.63 -6.42 -17.53
CA PRO A 111 -17.50 -5.27 -16.61
C PRO A 111 -16.97 -5.62 -15.21
N THR A 112 -17.01 -6.90 -14.82
CA THR A 112 -16.56 -7.36 -13.50
C THR A 112 -15.22 -8.09 -13.51
N THR A 113 -14.66 -8.43 -14.68
CA THR A 113 -13.42 -9.20 -14.77
C THR A 113 -12.24 -8.42 -14.21
N SER A 114 -11.52 -9.03 -13.27
CA SER A 114 -10.28 -8.51 -12.71
C SER A 114 -9.08 -9.35 -13.14
N ALA A 115 -7.87 -8.78 -13.06
CA ALA A 115 -6.66 -9.54 -13.38
C ALA A 115 -6.44 -10.71 -12.40
N ILE A 116 -6.94 -10.61 -11.17
CA ILE A 116 -6.82 -11.69 -10.19
C ILE A 116 -7.70 -12.90 -10.51
N ASP A 117 -8.83 -12.71 -11.19
CA ASP A 117 -9.68 -13.82 -11.66
C ASP A 117 -8.98 -14.72 -12.68
N LEU A 118 -7.95 -14.18 -13.34
CA LEU A 118 -7.12 -14.89 -14.32
C LEU A 118 -5.94 -15.61 -13.66
N LEU A 119 -5.58 -15.22 -12.43
CA LEU A 119 -4.48 -15.85 -11.70
C LEU A 119 -4.94 -17.21 -11.14
N PRO A 120 -4.13 -18.28 -11.28
CA PRO A 120 -4.41 -19.55 -10.62
C PRO A 120 -4.57 -19.38 -9.10
N ARG A 121 -5.59 -20.03 -8.53
CA ARG A 121 -5.98 -19.83 -7.12
C ARG A 121 -4.90 -20.26 -6.14
N GLU A 122 -4.06 -21.19 -6.54
CA GLU A 122 -2.95 -21.75 -5.78
C GLU A 122 -1.95 -20.65 -5.40
N CYS A 123 -1.71 -19.69 -6.29
CA CYS A 123 -0.86 -18.52 -6.02
C CYS A 123 -1.38 -17.64 -4.88
N LEU A 124 -2.71 -17.61 -4.65
CA LEU A 124 -3.35 -16.82 -3.61
C LEU A 124 -3.44 -17.54 -2.27
N GLN A 125 -3.61 -18.86 -2.29
CA GLN A 125 -3.73 -19.66 -1.07
C GLN A 125 -2.42 -19.70 -0.26
N ALA A 126 -1.28 -19.47 -0.93
CA ALA A 126 0.04 -19.46 -0.31
C ALA A 126 0.39 -18.15 0.43
N VAL A 127 -0.45 -17.11 0.30
CA VAL A 127 -0.14 -15.75 0.78
C VAL A 127 -0.37 -15.64 2.30
N PRO A 128 0.66 -15.29 3.09
CA PRO A 128 0.51 -15.10 4.52
C PRO A 128 -0.13 -13.74 4.85
N GLY A 129 -0.66 -13.62 6.06
CA GLY A 129 -1.13 -12.35 6.61
C GLY A 129 -2.63 -12.10 6.42
N GLN A 130 -3.04 -10.84 6.59
CA GLN A 130 -4.42 -10.39 6.53
C GLN A 130 -4.60 -9.36 5.42
N LEU A 131 -5.55 -9.59 4.52
CA LEU A 131 -5.84 -8.68 3.41
C LEU A 131 -6.34 -7.33 3.96
N ILE A 132 -5.62 -6.25 3.63
CA ILE A 132 -6.01 -4.88 3.98
C ILE A 132 -6.39 -4.04 2.76
N VAL A 133 -5.79 -4.30 1.59
CA VAL A 133 -6.08 -3.60 0.34
C VAL A 133 -6.34 -4.61 -0.75
N ALA A 134 -7.44 -4.44 -1.46
CA ALA A 134 -7.69 -5.07 -2.75
C ALA A 134 -8.12 -3.99 -3.73
N THR A 135 -7.38 -3.84 -4.83
CA THR A 135 -7.62 -2.79 -5.82
C THR A 135 -7.56 -3.36 -7.21
N HIS A 136 -8.57 -3.07 -8.02
CA HIS A 136 -8.59 -3.38 -9.44
C HIS A 136 -8.48 -2.11 -10.26
N VAL A 137 -7.65 -2.16 -11.31
CA VAL A 137 -7.50 -1.07 -12.26
C VAL A 137 -7.80 -1.60 -13.65
N GLU A 138 -8.76 -0.98 -14.33
CA GLU A 138 -9.00 -1.18 -15.75
C GLU A 138 -8.36 -0.01 -16.50
N LEU A 139 -7.43 -0.31 -17.40
CA LEU A 139 -6.79 0.66 -18.28
C LEU A 139 -7.38 0.50 -19.68
N ARG A 140 -8.05 1.53 -20.19
CA ARG A 140 -8.68 1.58 -21.53
C ARG A 140 -8.15 2.75 -22.33
N THR A 141 -8.27 2.70 -23.64
CA THR A 141 -7.96 3.85 -24.50
C THR A 141 -9.14 4.81 -24.58
N ILE A 142 -8.87 6.08 -24.86
CA ILE A 142 -9.90 7.10 -25.13
C ILE A 142 -10.77 6.77 -26.35
N ALA A 143 -10.26 5.93 -27.27
CA ALA A 143 -11.02 5.45 -28.42
C ALA A 143 -12.07 4.40 -28.03
N GLU A 144 -11.82 3.62 -26.98
CA GLU A 144 -12.76 2.61 -26.47
C GLU A 144 -13.80 3.23 -25.54
N VAL A 145 -13.39 4.16 -24.67
CA VAL A 145 -14.26 4.78 -23.67
C VAL A 145 -14.04 6.28 -23.65
N ALA A 146 -15.07 7.04 -23.98
CA ALA A 146 -15.05 8.50 -23.88
C ALA A 146 -15.22 8.92 -22.41
N PRO A 147 -14.34 9.76 -21.84
CA PRO A 147 -14.46 10.22 -20.44
C PRO A 147 -15.82 10.84 -20.10
N GLN A 148 -16.46 11.50 -21.07
CA GLN A 148 -17.76 12.13 -20.92
C GLN A 148 -18.90 11.12 -20.75
N SER A 149 -18.76 9.89 -21.26
CA SER A 149 -19.77 8.85 -21.06
C SER A 149 -19.85 8.44 -19.59
N ILE A 150 -18.68 8.31 -18.94
CA ILE A 150 -18.58 7.98 -17.51
C ILE A 150 -19.18 9.09 -16.65
N THR A 151 -18.85 10.36 -16.94
CA THR A 151 -19.39 11.48 -16.16
C THR A 151 -20.87 11.72 -16.39
N ALA A 152 -21.41 11.39 -17.57
CA ALA A 152 -22.83 11.53 -17.88
C ALA A 152 -23.70 10.49 -17.16
N GLU A 153 -23.15 9.33 -16.82
CA GLU A 153 -23.84 8.28 -16.05
C GLU A 153 -23.92 8.60 -14.53
N LEU A 154 -23.27 9.68 -14.08
CA LEU A 154 -23.29 10.09 -12.68
C LEU A 154 -24.63 10.72 -12.32
N SER A 155 -25.44 9.97 -11.57
CA SER A 155 -26.65 10.51 -10.94
C SER A 155 -26.28 11.54 -9.85
N PRO A 156 -26.96 12.70 -9.77
CA PRO A 156 -26.79 13.66 -8.67
C PRO A 156 -27.08 13.07 -7.28
N THR A 157 -27.82 11.97 -7.22
CA THR A 157 -28.15 11.23 -5.98
C THR A 157 -27.45 9.87 -5.91
N GLY A 158 -26.56 9.56 -6.86
CA GLY A 158 -25.83 8.30 -6.95
C GLY A 158 -24.58 8.29 -6.06
N ARG A 159 -23.76 7.23 -6.22
CA ARG A 159 -22.44 7.19 -5.58
C ARG A 159 -21.59 8.36 -6.09
N GLN A 160 -20.93 9.06 -5.17
CA GLN A 160 -20.04 10.16 -5.51
C GLN A 160 -18.79 9.60 -6.19
N MET A 161 -18.74 9.73 -7.52
CA MET A 161 -17.54 9.39 -8.28
C MET A 161 -16.56 10.57 -8.28
N ILE A 162 -15.29 10.25 -8.17
CA ILE A 162 -14.17 11.18 -8.30
C ILE A 162 -13.58 10.98 -9.69
N ALA A 163 -13.38 12.08 -10.41
CA ALA A 163 -12.71 12.10 -11.70
C ALA A 163 -11.54 13.09 -11.67
N ALA A 164 -10.39 12.69 -12.20
CA ALA A 164 -9.22 13.55 -12.28
C ALA A 164 -8.47 13.34 -13.60
N GLN A 165 -7.94 14.42 -14.18
CA GLN A 165 -6.91 14.32 -15.21
C GLN A 165 -5.54 14.24 -14.56
N VAL A 166 -4.70 13.32 -15.03
CA VAL A 166 -3.37 13.05 -14.49
C VAL A 166 -2.31 13.03 -15.60
N ALA A 167 -1.04 13.02 -15.21
CA ALA A 167 0.11 12.95 -16.11
C ALA A 167 0.03 14.01 -17.24
N ASP A 168 -0.09 15.28 -16.87
CA ASP A 168 -0.20 16.41 -17.80
C ASP A 168 -1.35 16.25 -18.82
N GLN A 169 -2.51 15.82 -18.31
CA GLN A 169 -3.74 15.56 -19.09
C GLN A 169 -3.64 14.39 -20.08
N ALA A 170 -2.60 13.55 -19.98
CA ALA A 170 -2.44 12.36 -20.82
C ALA A 170 -3.37 11.20 -20.44
N ALA A 171 -4.05 11.26 -19.29
CA ALA A 171 -5.05 10.28 -18.89
C ALA A 171 -6.11 10.85 -17.95
N TRP A 172 -7.26 10.17 -17.92
CA TRP A 172 -8.31 10.34 -16.92
C TRP A 172 -8.33 9.18 -15.94
N VAL A 173 -8.64 9.46 -14.68
CA VAL A 173 -8.81 8.46 -13.62
C VAL A 173 -10.18 8.65 -12.98
N PHE A 174 -10.89 7.54 -12.78
CA PHE A 174 -12.20 7.50 -12.12
C PHE A 174 -12.19 6.47 -11.00
N THR A 175 -12.74 6.83 -9.84
CA THR A 175 -12.98 5.92 -8.70
C THR A 175 -13.98 6.55 -7.73
N ASP A 176 -14.63 5.75 -6.88
CA ASP A 176 -15.42 6.23 -5.74
C ASP A 176 -14.79 5.87 -4.39
N PHE A 177 -13.63 5.19 -4.39
CA PHE A 177 -12.96 4.62 -3.21
C PHE A 177 -13.82 3.67 -2.35
N MET A 178 -14.97 3.24 -2.87
CA MET A 178 -15.84 2.29 -2.20
C MET A 178 -15.44 0.87 -2.58
N LEU A 179 -15.64 -0.05 -1.65
CA LEU A 179 -15.47 -1.47 -1.95
C LEU A 179 -16.64 -1.95 -2.80
N ASP A 180 -16.32 -2.48 -3.97
CA ASP A 180 -17.21 -3.27 -4.82
C ASP A 180 -16.70 -4.71 -4.86
N GLN A 181 -17.53 -5.65 -4.39
CA GLN A 181 -17.16 -7.07 -4.26
C GLN A 181 -15.85 -7.29 -3.47
N GLY A 182 -15.58 -6.43 -2.48
CA GLY A 182 -14.40 -6.52 -1.61
C GLY A 182 -13.16 -5.81 -2.12
N ALA A 183 -13.23 -5.07 -3.24
CA ALA A 183 -12.10 -4.33 -3.79
C ALA A 183 -12.48 -2.91 -4.24
N THR A 184 -11.54 -1.97 -4.11
CA THR A 184 -11.65 -0.64 -4.72
C THR A 184 -11.42 -0.77 -6.23
N ARG A 185 -12.17 -0.02 -7.04
CA ARG A 185 -12.02 -0.02 -8.51
C ARG A 185 -11.57 1.33 -9.03
N PHE A 186 -10.62 1.30 -9.97
CA PHE A 186 -10.19 2.45 -10.75
C PHE A 186 -10.40 2.17 -12.24
N LEU A 187 -10.97 3.13 -12.94
CA LEU A 187 -10.91 3.17 -14.40
C LEU A 187 -9.89 4.24 -14.80
N VAL A 188 -8.92 3.86 -15.63
CA VAL A 188 -7.93 4.76 -16.23
C VAL A 188 -8.19 4.79 -17.73
N ILE A 189 -8.47 5.98 -18.26
CA ILE A 189 -8.63 6.20 -19.70
C ILE A 189 -7.36 6.88 -20.22
N ASP A 190 -6.58 6.12 -20.99
CA ASP A 190 -5.38 6.54 -21.67
C ASP A 190 -5.72 7.40 -22.89
N ALA A 191 -5.33 8.68 -22.84
CA ALA A 191 -5.45 9.60 -23.97
C ALA A 191 -4.16 9.64 -24.80
N SER A 192 -2.99 9.66 -24.16
CA SER A 192 -1.69 9.77 -24.83
C SER A 192 -0.50 9.34 -23.98
N LEU A 193 -0.67 8.38 -23.06
CA LEU A 193 0.40 7.88 -22.21
C LEU A 193 1.39 7.05 -23.02
N THR A 194 2.68 7.26 -22.78
CA THR A 194 3.67 6.23 -23.11
C THR A 194 3.48 5.00 -22.22
N PRO A 195 3.93 3.80 -22.63
CA PRO A 195 3.74 2.60 -21.81
C PRO A 195 4.35 2.68 -20.40
N ARG A 196 5.46 3.41 -20.27
CA ARG A 196 6.09 3.66 -18.97
C ARG A 196 5.29 4.65 -18.12
N GLN A 197 4.71 5.68 -18.74
CA GLN A 197 3.81 6.60 -18.02
C GLN A 197 2.57 5.86 -17.54
N ALA A 198 1.96 4.99 -18.36
CA ALA A 198 0.82 4.17 -17.94
C ALA A 198 1.14 3.28 -16.74
N GLY A 199 2.26 2.54 -16.79
CA GLY A 199 2.75 1.76 -15.67
C GLY A 199 2.93 2.59 -14.38
N ARG A 200 3.60 3.75 -14.50
CA ARG A 200 3.81 4.66 -13.35
C ARG A 200 2.53 5.27 -12.81
N THR A 201 1.58 5.64 -13.67
CA THR A 201 0.27 6.17 -13.27
C THR A 201 -0.48 5.12 -12.45
N VAL A 202 -0.59 3.89 -12.96
CA VAL A 202 -1.23 2.79 -12.24
C VAL A 202 -0.52 2.52 -10.91
N GLN A 203 0.81 2.41 -10.92
CA GLN A 203 1.60 2.22 -9.69
C GLN A 203 1.35 3.32 -8.65
N ARG A 204 1.26 4.59 -9.05
CA ARG A 204 0.96 5.69 -8.12
C ARG A 204 -0.43 5.55 -7.50
N LEU A 205 -1.44 5.14 -8.28
CA LEU A 205 -2.79 4.91 -7.75
C LEU A 205 -2.81 3.76 -6.74
N LEU A 206 -2.13 2.65 -7.06
CA LEU A 206 -1.98 1.52 -6.14
C LEU A 206 -1.26 1.93 -4.84
N GLU A 207 -0.17 2.70 -4.95
CA GLU A 207 0.57 3.23 -3.79
C GLU A 207 -0.28 4.18 -2.95
N ILE A 208 -1.05 5.08 -3.57
CA ILE A 208 -1.96 5.99 -2.86
C ILE A 208 -2.96 5.17 -2.05
N GLU A 209 -3.59 4.16 -2.66
CA GLU A 209 -4.60 3.36 -1.97
C GLU A 209 -4.01 2.54 -0.81
N THR A 210 -2.86 1.91 -1.06
CA THR A 210 -2.13 1.14 -0.05
C THR A 210 -1.71 2.00 1.13
N TYR A 211 -1.04 3.13 0.90
CA TYR A 211 -0.54 3.99 1.96
C TYR A 211 -1.65 4.77 2.67
N ARG A 212 -2.75 5.10 1.98
CA ARG A 212 -3.94 5.69 2.61
C ARG A 212 -4.52 4.76 3.67
N LEU A 213 -4.76 3.49 3.33
CA LEU A 213 -5.33 2.52 4.27
C LEU A 213 -4.36 2.17 5.40
N LEU A 214 -3.06 2.02 5.11
CA LEU A 214 -2.03 1.78 6.13
C LEU A 214 -1.88 2.97 7.10
N ALA A 215 -1.98 4.21 6.61
CA ALA A 215 -1.99 5.39 7.49
C ALA A 215 -3.22 5.40 8.41
N LEU A 216 -4.38 5.01 7.88
CA LEU A 216 -5.64 4.97 8.63
C LEU A 216 -5.71 3.87 9.70
N LEU A 217 -4.76 2.92 9.73
CA LEU A 217 -4.62 1.99 10.86
C LEU A 217 -4.34 2.70 12.20
N ALA A 218 -3.88 3.96 12.18
CA ALA A 218 -3.72 4.75 13.39
C ALA A 218 -5.04 5.35 13.91
N LEU A 219 -6.13 5.37 13.12
CA LEU A 219 -7.42 5.94 13.53
C LEU A 219 -8.03 5.28 14.78
N PRO A 220 -8.18 3.95 14.87
CA PRO A 220 -8.70 3.31 16.09
C PRO A 220 -7.78 3.59 17.28
N VAL A 221 -6.46 3.56 17.08
CA VAL A 221 -5.48 3.88 18.13
C VAL A 221 -5.63 5.32 18.62
N ALA A 222 -5.82 6.29 17.72
CA ALA A 222 -6.08 7.69 18.07
C ALA A 222 -7.36 7.85 18.88
N THR A 223 -8.41 7.12 18.50
CA THR A 223 -9.71 7.16 19.18
C THR A 223 -9.60 6.65 20.62
N ASP A 224 -8.95 5.50 20.80
CA ASP A 224 -8.73 4.89 22.12
C ASP A 224 -7.86 5.77 23.02
N VAL A 225 -6.72 6.24 22.50
CA VAL A 225 -5.80 7.13 23.24
C VAL A 225 -6.47 8.45 23.57
N GLY A 226 -7.24 9.03 22.65
CA GLY A 226 -7.97 10.29 22.89
C GLY A 226 -9.04 10.14 23.97
N GLY A 227 -9.73 8.99 24.03
CA GLY A 227 -10.65 8.67 25.11
C GLY A 227 -9.96 8.57 26.47
N TRP A 228 -8.86 7.82 26.51
CA TRP A 228 -8.06 7.66 27.73
C TRP A 228 -7.40 8.97 28.20
N MET A 229 -6.93 9.82 27.27
CA MET A 229 -6.31 11.11 27.59
C MET A 229 -7.28 12.03 28.32
N ARG A 230 -8.55 12.10 27.88
CA ARG A 230 -9.58 12.88 28.58
C ARG A 230 -9.77 12.43 30.03
N GLN A 231 -9.80 11.11 30.26
CA GLN A 231 -9.89 10.57 31.62
C GLN A 231 -8.63 10.93 32.44
N ALA A 232 -7.44 10.85 31.84
CA ALA A 232 -6.20 11.22 32.50
C ALA A 232 -6.15 12.72 32.87
N GLU A 233 -6.70 13.59 32.02
CA GLU A 233 -6.84 15.03 32.28
C GLU A 233 -7.81 15.31 33.43
N GLU A 234 -8.93 14.60 33.52
CA GLU A 234 -9.88 14.69 34.64
C GLU A 234 -9.26 14.19 35.97
N GLU A 235 -8.53 13.06 35.92
CA GLU A 235 -7.76 12.54 37.06
C GLU A 235 -6.73 13.58 37.53
N LEU A 236 -6.00 14.23 36.61
CA LEU A 236 -5.01 15.25 36.93
C LEU A 236 -5.64 16.51 37.56
N ALA A 237 -6.76 16.99 37.03
CA ALA A 237 -7.45 18.16 37.57
C ALA A 237 -7.86 17.93 39.03
N THR A 238 -8.44 16.75 39.32
CA THR A 238 -8.80 16.34 40.68
C THR A 238 -7.59 16.31 41.62
N MET A 239 -6.44 15.82 41.14
CA MET A 239 -5.20 15.82 41.93
C MET A 239 -4.71 17.23 42.22
N VAL A 240 -4.79 18.15 41.25
CA VAL A 240 -4.38 19.56 41.42
C VAL A 240 -5.25 20.24 42.48
N ASP A 241 -6.56 19.98 42.50
CA ASP A 241 -7.45 20.48 43.54
C ASP A 241 -7.06 19.96 44.93
N HIS A 242 -6.77 18.65 45.05
CA HIS A 242 -6.29 18.05 46.30
C HIS A 242 -4.94 18.61 46.78
N ILE A 243 -4.05 19.06 45.88
CA ILE A 243 -2.81 19.76 46.29
C ILE A 243 -3.15 21.07 46.98
N GLY A 244 -4.13 21.82 46.47
CA GLY A 244 -4.57 23.07 47.07
C GLY A 244 -5.22 22.91 48.44
N GLU A 245 -5.76 21.72 48.73
CA GLU A 245 -6.43 21.37 49.99
C GLU A 245 -5.54 20.57 50.97
N ALA A 246 -4.32 20.20 50.56
CA ALA A 246 -3.42 19.39 51.39
C ALA A 246 -2.98 20.15 52.64
N ASN A 247 -3.20 19.55 53.81
CA ASN A 247 -2.90 20.17 55.11
C ASN A 247 -1.90 19.36 55.94
N SER A 248 -1.36 18.27 55.39
CA SER A 248 -0.37 17.42 56.05
C SER A 248 0.65 16.84 55.07
N PRO A 249 1.86 16.48 55.55
CA PRO A 249 2.85 15.78 54.73
C PRO A 249 2.38 14.43 54.17
N ALA A 250 1.40 13.79 54.82
CA ALA A 250 0.80 12.56 54.35
C ALA A 250 -0.09 12.79 53.12
N ASP A 251 -0.86 13.89 53.12
CA ASP A 251 -1.70 14.29 51.98
C ASP A 251 -0.84 14.63 50.77
N GLU A 252 0.24 15.40 50.96
CA GLU A 252 1.22 15.71 49.91
C GLU A 252 1.85 14.44 49.32
N SER A 253 2.26 13.51 50.18
CA SER A 253 2.85 12.23 49.75
C SER A 253 1.86 11.38 48.97
N HIS A 254 0.58 11.41 49.34
CA HIS A 254 -0.47 10.68 48.63
C HIS A 254 -0.68 11.24 47.21
N VAL A 255 -0.80 12.57 47.06
CA VAL A 255 -0.97 13.20 45.75
C VAL A 255 0.25 12.98 44.85
N LEU A 256 1.47 13.05 45.40
CA LEU A 256 2.69 12.75 44.64
C LEU A 256 2.73 11.30 44.13
N GLY A 257 2.24 10.35 44.93
CA GLY A 257 2.09 8.95 44.52
C GLY A 257 1.14 8.79 43.34
N GLU A 258 -0.01 9.46 43.40
CA GLU A 258 -1.03 9.45 42.34
C GLU A 258 -0.52 10.10 41.04
N LEU A 259 0.18 11.24 41.13
CA LEU A 259 0.84 11.88 39.99
C LEU A 259 1.89 10.98 39.34
N THR A 260 2.71 10.30 40.15
CA THR A 260 3.74 9.38 39.65
C THR A 260 3.09 8.20 38.91
N ARG A 261 1.99 7.67 39.45
CA ARG A 261 1.21 6.60 38.80
C ARG A 261 0.63 7.07 37.48
N LEU A 262 0.06 8.28 37.43
CA LEU A 262 -0.49 8.85 36.20
C LEU A 262 0.59 9.06 35.13
N ALA A 263 1.75 9.61 35.51
CA ALA A 263 2.90 9.76 34.61
C ALA A 263 3.36 8.42 34.04
N ALA A 264 3.44 7.37 34.86
CA ALA A 264 3.79 6.04 34.39
C ALA A 264 2.77 5.49 33.38
N LYS A 265 1.46 5.75 33.55
CA LYS A 265 0.43 5.38 32.57
C LYS A 265 0.61 6.15 31.25
N VAL A 266 0.93 7.44 31.30
CA VAL A 266 1.21 8.27 30.11
C VAL A 266 2.39 7.71 29.33
N GLU A 267 3.51 7.45 30.00
CA GLU A 267 4.71 6.87 29.36
C GLU A 267 4.41 5.50 28.73
N HIS A 268 3.66 4.66 29.43
CA HIS A 268 3.25 3.36 28.90
C HIS A 268 2.35 3.49 27.65
N SER A 269 1.41 4.44 27.65
CA SER A 269 0.56 4.73 26.50
C SER A 269 1.37 5.24 25.31
N LEU A 270 2.32 6.15 25.54
CA LEU A 270 3.22 6.68 24.52
C LEU A 270 4.06 5.56 23.90
N ALA A 271 4.70 4.72 24.72
CA ALA A 271 5.55 3.63 24.25
C ALA A 271 4.79 2.64 23.35
N ARG A 272 3.53 2.33 23.68
CA ARG A 272 2.68 1.41 22.89
C ARG A 272 2.20 1.98 21.57
N THR A 273 2.05 3.29 21.47
CA THR A 273 1.36 3.96 20.34
C THR A 273 2.32 4.65 19.38
N ASN A 274 3.55 4.92 19.84
CA ASN A 274 4.57 5.64 19.07
C ASN A 274 4.85 5.02 17.70
N PHE A 275 5.02 3.68 17.63
CA PHE A 275 5.26 2.99 16.36
C PHE A 275 4.13 3.25 15.35
N ARG A 276 2.86 3.07 15.75
CA ARG A 276 1.71 3.20 14.86
C ARG A 276 1.52 4.64 14.38
N PHE A 277 1.70 5.65 15.25
CA PHE A 277 1.61 7.06 14.84
C PHE A 277 2.80 7.49 13.97
N ALA A 278 4.01 6.99 14.23
CA ALA A 278 5.16 7.22 13.36
C ALA A 278 4.94 6.61 11.97
N ALA A 279 4.47 5.36 11.90
CA ALA A 279 4.12 4.71 10.65
C ALA A 279 3.04 5.47 9.88
N ALA A 280 1.98 5.93 10.56
CA ALA A 280 0.92 6.69 9.91
C ALA A 280 1.41 8.02 9.31
N ARG A 281 2.31 8.74 9.99
CA ARG A 281 2.95 9.94 9.43
C ARG A 281 3.81 9.61 8.20
N ALA A 282 4.62 8.55 8.28
CA ALA A 282 5.45 8.13 7.15
C ALA A 282 4.60 7.73 5.93
N TYR A 283 3.53 6.96 6.12
CA TYR A 283 2.61 6.59 5.06
C TYR A 283 1.86 7.81 4.50
N HIS A 284 1.45 8.75 5.34
CA HIS A 284 0.86 10.02 4.88
C HIS A 284 1.82 10.81 3.98
N GLU A 285 3.09 10.96 4.37
CA GLU A 285 4.11 11.62 3.55
C GLU A 285 4.31 10.90 2.21
N LEU A 286 4.28 9.57 2.20
CA LEU A 286 4.34 8.78 0.97
C LEU A 286 3.14 9.07 0.06
N VAL A 287 1.92 9.17 0.59
CA VAL A 287 0.74 9.58 -0.18
C VAL A 287 0.92 10.97 -0.76
N MET A 288 1.37 11.95 0.04
CA MET A 288 1.53 13.34 -0.41
C MET A 288 2.57 13.50 -1.52
N GLN A 289 3.60 12.67 -1.55
CA GLN A 289 4.58 12.63 -2.65
C GLN A 289 4.03 12.02 -3.96
N ARG A 290 2.88 11.33 -3.90
CA ARG A 290 2.28 10.60 -5.02
C ARG A 290 1.13 11.36 -5.68
N ILE A 291 0.61 12.39 -5.02
CA ILE A 291 -0.31 13.40 -5.56
C ILE A 291 0.52 14.43 -6.34
#